data_AF-A0A9D7RIT7-F1
#
_entry.id   AF-A0A9D7RIT7-F1
#
_cell.length_a   1.000
_cell.length_b   1.000
_cell.length_c   1.000
_cell.angle_alpha   90.00
_cell.angle_beta   90.00
_cell.angle_gamma   90.00
#
_symmetry.space_group_name_H-M   'P 1'
#
loop_
_entity.id
_entity.type
_entity.pdbx_description
1 polymer ?
#
loop_
_entity_poly.entity_id
_entity_poly.type
_entity_poly.pdbx_seq_one_letter_code
_entity_poly.pdbx_strand_id
1 'polypeptide(L)'
;MKKVFNLTAWLIVLIPLTMQAQNLQENERTMSQGSKPGFSMNIDDVSTKEVERLWIEYLKDTKAKTKKDRKTDEVFADDASVPAISSNLMDVYATFTERGKQTEMVVWVDLGGAFWPPTALRKN
;
A
#
# COMPACT_ATOMS: atom_id res chain seq x y z
N MET A 1 -2.80 -59.26 28.33
CA MET A 1 -2.41 -58.37 27.22
C MET A 1 -3.63 -58.07 26.37
N LYS A 2 -4.01 -56.80 26.25
CA LYS A 2 -4.62 -56.16 25.07
C LYS A 2 -4.85 -54.70 25.46
N LYS A 3 -3.90 -53.85 25.07
CA LYS A 3 -3.95 -52.40 25.27
C LYS A 3 -5.15 -51.89 24.45
N VAL A 4 -6.22 -51.47 25.11
CA VAL A 4 -7.26 -50.66 24.46
C VAL A 4 -6.71 -49.25 24.34
N PHE A 5 -6.04 -49.02 23.22
CA PHE A 5 -5.48 -47.73 22.84
C PHE A 5 -6.67 -46.81 22.50
N ASN A 6 -6.83 -45.72 23.27
CA ASN A 6 -7.80 -44.66 23.01
C ASN A 6 -7.57 -44.06 21.60
N LEU A 7 -8.29 -44.57 20.60
CA LEU A 7 -8.34 -44.04 19.24
C LEU A 7 -9.62 -43.22 19.10
N THR A 8 -9.46 -41.90 19.08
CA THR A 8 -10.26 -40.87 18.33
C THR A 8 -10.09 -39.48 18.97
N ALA A 9 -8.94 -39.21 19.58
CA ALA A 9 -8.53 -37.87 19.98
C ALA A 9 -7.47 -37.32 19.00
N TRP A 10 -7.73 -37.35 17.70
CA TRP A 10 -6.85 -36.73 16.69
C TRP A 10 -7.69 -36.17 15.53
N LEU A 11 -8.53 -35.18 15.83
CA LEU A 11 -8.90 -34.18 14.83
C LEU A 11 -8.10 -32.92 15.17
N ILE A 12 -6.81 -32.94 14.83
CA ILE A 12 -6.05 -31.68 14.74
C ILE A 12 -6.69 -30.93 13.57
N VAL A 13 -7.54 -29.97 13.91
CA VAL A 13 -8.03 -28.98 12.96
C VAL A 13 -6.80 -28.24 12.46
N LEU A 14 -6.31 -28.59 11.27
CA LEU A 14 -5.49 -27.69 10.47
C LEU A 14 -6.37 -26.47 10.21
N ILE A 15 -6.21 -25.42 11.02
CA ILE A 15 -6.65 -24.09 10.62
C ILE A 15 -5.63 -23.68 9.56
N PRO A 16 -5.97 -23.63 8.26
CA PRO A 16 -5.10 -22.94 7.34
C PRO A 16 -5.06 -21.49 7.82
N LEU A 17 -3.89 -21.05 8.28
CA LEU A 17 -3.56 -19.63 8.36
C LEU A 17 -3.59 -19.13 6.91
N THR A 18 -4.77 -18.77 6.42
CA THR A 18 -4.87 -18.00 5.19
C THR A 18 -4.32 -16.63 5.54
N MET A 19 -3.02 -16.43 5.33
CA MET A 19 -2.46 -15.09 5.22
C MET A 19 -3.31 -14.37 4.18
N GLN A 20 -4.18 -13.47 4.63
CA GLN A 20 -4.88 -12.58 3.72
C GLN A 20 -3.80 -11.65 3.19
N ALA A 21 -3.45 -11.82 1.91
CA ALA A 21 -2.61 -10.85 1.23
C ALA A 21 -3.30 -9.49 1.35
N GLN A 22 -2.56 -8.45 1.74
CA GLN A 22 -3.07 -7.08 1.72
C GLN A 22 -3.48 -6.78 0.28
N ASN A 23 -4.77 -6.61 0.03
CA ASN A 23 -5.27 -6.36 -1.31
C ASN A 23 -4.92 -4.92 -1.71
N LEU A 24 -3.87 -4.77 -2.50
CA LEU A 24 -3.59 -3.53 -3.23
C LEU A 24 -4.72 -3.30 -4.23
N GLN A 25 -5.42 -2.17 -4.10
CA GLN A 25 -6.54 -1.81 -4.95
C GLN A 25 -6.14 -0.66 -5.88
N GLU A 26 -6.25 -0.90 -7.19
CA GLU A 26 -6.03 0.09 -8.24
C GLU A 26 -7.37 0.73 -8.62
N ASN A 27 -7.56 2.02 -8.33
CA ASN A 27 -8.79 2.74 -8.62
C ASN A 27 -8.52 4.24 -8.83
N GLU A 28 -9.49 4.96 -9.40
CA GLU A 28 -9.46 6.42 -9.35
C GLU A 28 -9.62 6.92 -7.91
N ARG A 29 -8.73 7.84 -7.51
CA ARG A 29 -8.72 8.46 -6.18
C ARG A 29 -8.44 9.96 -6.34
N THR A 30 -9.06 10.75 -5.48
CA THR A 30 -8.88 12.21 -5.46
C THR A 30 -7.62 12.59 -4.71
N MET A 31 -6.82 13.46 -5.33
CA MET A 31 -5.64 14.12 -4.75
C MET A 31 -5.67 15.62 -5.05
N SER A 32 -4.65 16.35 -4.61
CA SER A 32 -4.48 17.80 -4.84
C SER A 32 -4.52 18.21 -6.31
N GLN A 33 -4.19 17.29 -7.23
CA GLN A 33 -4.22 17.49 -8.68
C GLN A 33 -5.50 16.94 -9.37
N GLY A 34 -6.54 16.65 -8.61
CA GLY A 34 -7.83 16.14 -9.10
C GLY A 34 -7.98 14.62 -8.98
N SER A 35 -8.93 14.04 -9.73
CA SER A 35 -9.10 12.58 -9.79
C SER A 35 -8.03 11.97 -10.68
N LYS A 36 -7.24 11.05 -10.12
CA LYS A 36 -6.16 10.34 -10.81
C LYS A 36 -6.21 8.85 -10.47
N PRO A 37 -5.76 7.96 -11.36
CA PRO A 37 -5.57 6.58 -10.98
C PRO A 37 -4.47 6.48 -9.92
N GLY A 38 -4.68 5.61 -8.94
CA GLY A 38 -3.72 5.36 -7.88
C GLY A 38 -3.91 4.00 -7.24
N PHE A 39 -3.01 3.68 -6.33
CA PHE A 39 -3.03 2.47 -5.53
C PHE A 39 -3.55 2.80 -4.13
N SER A 40 -4.36 1.91 -3.57
CA SER A 40 -4.83 2.04 -2.19
C SER A 40 -4.67 0.72 -1.45
N MET A 41 -4.29 0.80 -0.18
CA MET A 41 -4.19 -0.38 0.68
C MET A 41 -4.55 -0.02 2.12
N ASN A 42 -5.15 -0.98 2.82
CA ASN A 42 -5.44 -0.87 4.24
C ASN A 42 -4.37 -1.63 5.03
N ILE A 43 -3.82 -0.96 6.04
CA ILE A 43 -2.80 -1.50 6.93
C ILE A 43 -3.41 -1.62 8.32
N ASP A 44 -3.55 -2.86 8.78
CA ASP A 44 -4.23 -3.18 10.03
C ASP A 44 -3.35 -2.89 11.24
N ASP A 45 -3.96 -2.39 12.32
CA ASP A 45 -3.36 -2.23 13.64
C ASP A 45 -2.07 -1.38 13.67
N VAL A 46 -1.87 -0.51 12.67
CA VAL A 46 -0.76 0.46 12.61
C VAL A 46 -1.33 1.88 12.48
N SER A 47 -0.85 2.79 13.32
CA SER A 47 -1.28 4.19 13.31
C SER A 47 -0.85 4.91 12.03
N THR A 48 -1.65 5.89 11.61
CA THR A 48 -1.37 6.74 10.43
C THR A 48 0.02 7.36 10.47
N LYS A 49 0.42 7.86 11.65
CA LYS A 49 1.75 8.44 11.89
C LYS A 49 2.90 7.45 11.66
N GLU A 50 2.72 6.20 12.07
CA GLU A 50 3.74 5.17 11.89
C GLU A 50 3.84 4.71 10.43
N VAL A 51 2.69 4.54 9.76
CA VAL A 51 2.67 4.25 8.32
C VAL A 51 3.34 5.37 7.53
N GLU A 52 2.99 6.63 7.81
CA GLU A 52 3.61 7.80 7.18
C GLU A 52 5.13 7.83 7.40
N ARG A 53 5.59 7.57 8.63
CA ARG A 53 7.03 7.52 8.95
C ARG A 53 7.75 6.46 8.13
N LEU A 54 7.22 5.23 8.11
CA LEU A 54 7.81 4.10 7.39
C LEU A 54 7.81 4.34 5.87
N TRP A 55 6.74 4.95 5.34
CA TRP A 55 6.67 5.32 3.93
C TRP A 55 7.72 6.37 3.56
N ILE A 56 7.88 7.42 4.38
CA ILE A 56 8.92 8.44 4.17
C ILE A 56 10.31 7.82 4.27
N GLU A 57 10.54 6.88 5.19
CA GLU A 57 11.81 6.14 5.29
C GLU A 57 12.09 5.35 4.03
N TYR A 58 11.10 4.61 3.50
CA TYR A 58 11.21 3.90 2.23
C TYR A 58 11.54 4.83 1.06
N LEU A 59 10.91 6.01 0.99
CA LEU A 59 11.16 6.97 -0.09
C LEU A 59 12.59 7.50 -0.12
N LYS A 60 13.32 7.51 1.01
CA LYS A 60 14.73 7.96 1.05
C LYS A 60 15.64 7.10 0.16
N ASP A 61 15.32 5.83 -0.01
CA ASP A 61 16.10 4.90 -0.84
C ASP A 61 15.94 5.20 -2.34
N THR A 62 14.90 5.96 -2.72
CA THR A 62 14.63 6.34 -4.12
C THR A 62 15.36 7.61 -4.55
N LYS A 63 16.15 8.23 -3.67
CA LYS A 63 16.83 9.53 -3.87
C LYS A 63 15.89 10.73 -4.09
N ALA A 64 14.59 10.56 -3.88
CA ALA A 64 13.60 11.60 -4.04
C ALA A 64 13.74 12.73 -3.01
N LYS A 65 13.37 13.95 -3.38
CA LYS A 65 13.21 15.06 -2.41
C LYS A 65 11.82 14.95 -1.79
N THR A 66 11.75 14.46 -0.57
CA THR A 66 10.48 14.24 0.14
C THR A 66 10.07 15.47 0.95
N LYS A 67 8.81 15.90 0.82
CA LYS A 67 8.17 16.94 1.64
C LYS A 67 6.75 16.54 2.01
N LYS A 68 6.26 17.05 3.15
CA LYS A 68 4.84 16.96 3.52
C LYS A 68 4.16 18.31 3.27
N ASP A 69 3.12 18.32 2.45
CA ASP A 69 2.26 19.49 2.28
C ASP A 69 1.22 19.52 3.41
N ARG A 70 1.25 20.56 4.24
CA ARG A 70 0.34 20.69 5.39
C ARG A 70 -1.09 21.09 5.01
N LYS A 71 -1.32 21.60 3.80
CA LYS A 71 -2.64 22.01 3.33
C LYS A 71 -3.42 20.83 2.78
N THR A 72 -2.75 19.95 2.04
CA THR A 72 -3.36 18.77 1.41
C THR A 72 -3.17 17.51 2.25
N ASP A 73 -2.30 17.56 3.26
CA ASP A 73 -1.84 16.42 4.06
C ASP A 73 -1.20 15.30 3.22
N GLU A 74 -0.63 15.69 2.07
CA GLU A 74 0.06 14.78 1.16
C GLU A 74 1.57 14.75 1.46
N VAL A 75 2.12 13.54 1.49
CA VAL A 75 3.56 13.34 1.31
C VAL A 75 3.85 13.34 -0.18
N PHE A 76 4.79 14.18 -0.60
CA PHE A 76 5.27 14.29 -1.97
C PHE A 76 6.76 13.99 -2.04
N ALA A 77 7.13 13.09 -2.94
CA ALA A 77 8.50 12.75 -3.29
C ALA A 77 8.76 13.14 -4.75
N ASP A 78 9.58 14.16 -4.92
CA ASP A 78 10.01 14.73 -6.21
C ASP A 78 11.21 13.94 -6.76
N ASP A 79 11.24 13.69 -8.06
CA ASP A 79 12.37 13.06 -8.76
C ASP A 79 12.77 11.67 -8.21
N ALA A 80 11.80 10.83 -7.84
CA ALA A 80 12.06 9.48 -7.34
C ALA A 80 12.63 8.57 -8.45
N SER A 81 13.73 7.87 -8.15
CA SER A 81 14.31 6.87 -9.02
C SER A 81 13.89 5.47 -8.56
N VAL A 82 12.93 4.87 -9.28
CA VAL A 82 12.46 3.50 -9.04
C VAL A 82 12.60 2.68 -10.33
N PRO A 83 13.80 2.12 -10.61
CA PRO A 83 14.07 1.41 -11.86
C PRO A 83 13.16 0.21 -12.14
N ALA A 84 12.56 -0.36 -11.10
CA ALA A 84 11.59 -1.46 -11.22
C ALA A 84 10.26 -1.03 -11.87
N ILE A 85 9.95 0.28 -11.88
CA ILE A 85 8.71 0.84 -12.44
C ILE A 85 9.00 1.55 -13.76
N SER A 86 10.04 2.39 -13.82
CA SER A 86 10.37 3.19 -15.00
C SER A 86 11.86 3.53 -15.06
N SER A 87 12.36 3.79 -16.27
CA SER A 87 13.70 4.37 -16.49
C SER A 87 13.75 5.88 -16.20
N ASN A 88 12.61 6.55 -16.16
CA ASN A 88 12.52 7.98 -15.87
C ASN A 88 12.37 8.23 -14.36
N LEU A 89 12.72 9.44 -13.94
CA LEU A 89 12.35 9.94 -12.61
C LEU A 89 10.83 10.12 -12.55
N MET A 90 10.26 9.85 -11.39
CA MET A 90 8.82 9.93 -11.16
C MET A 90 8.49 10.69 -9.89
N ASP A 91 7.32 11.28 -9.91
CA ASP A 91 6.76 12.01 -8.80
C ASP A 91 5.80 11.12 -8.04
N VAL A 92 5.99 10.98 -6.73
CA VAL A 92 5.17 10.10 -5.88
C VAL A 92 4.41 10.92 -4.87
N TYR A 93 3.10 10.72 -4.82
CA TYR A 93 2.20 11.34 -3.85
C TYR A 93 1.60 10.27 -2.97
N ALA A 94 1.44 10.55 -1.68
CA ALA A 94 0.78 9.65 -0.76
C ALA A 94 -0.05 10.37 0.30
N THR A 95 -1.19 9.78 0.67
CA THR A 95 -2.01 10.19 1.81
C THR A 95 -2.24 9.01 2.76
N PHE A 96 -2.47 9.33 4.04
CA PHE A 96 -2.67 8.36 5.10
C PHE A 96 -3.91 8.74 5.91
N THR A 97 -4.96 7.92 5.83
CA THR A 97 -6.25 8.21 6.47
C THR A 97 -6.58 7.13 7.50
N GLU A 98 -6.98 7.55 8.70
CA GLU A 98 -7.45 6.62 9.72
C GLU A 98 -8.83 6.05 9.32
N ARG A 99 -8.94 4.71 9.35
CA ARG A 99 -10.16 3.95 9.04
C ARG A 99 -10.42 2.95 10.18
N GLY A 100 -10.91 3.46 11.30
CA GLY A 100 -11.13 2.64 12.49
C GLY A 100 -9.81 2.11 13.06
N LYS A 101 -9.57 0.80 12.99
CA LYS A 101 -8.30 0.18 13.42
C LYS A 101 -7.26 0.07 12.30
N GLN A 102 -7.59 0.56 11.11
CA GLN A 102 -6.75 0.45 9.93
C GLN A 102 -6.26 1.84 9.52
N THR A 103 -5.12 1.89 8.86
CA THR A 103 -4.67 3.06 8.10
C THR A 103 -4.86 2.77 6.61
N GLU A 104 -5.67 3.57 5.92
CA GLU A 104 -5.74 3.58 4.46
C GLU A 104 -4.60 4.45 3.94
N MET A 105 -3.68 3.83 3.20
CA MET A 105 -2.67 4.52 2.42
C MET A 105 -3.12 4.58 0.97
N VAL A 106 -3.07 5.77 0.37
CA VAL A 106 -3.31 5.96 -1.07
C VAL A 106 -2.05 6.55 -1.69
N VAL A 107 -1.60 5.99 -2.82
CA VAL A 107 -0.38 6.39 -3.52
C VAL A 107 -0.70 6.67 -4.98
N TRP A 108 -0.16 7.76 -5.50
CA TRP A 108 -0.19 8.12 -6.91
C TRP A 108 1.23 8.27 -7.43
N VAL A 109 1.45 7.85 -8.67
CA VAL A 109 2.76 7.93 -9.34
C VAL A 109 2.59 8.68 -10.65
N ASP A 110 3.24 9.82 -10.81
CA ASP A 110 3.30 10.58 -12.07
C ASP A 110 4.63 10.33 -12.78
N LEU A 111 4.55 9.87 -14.03
CA LEU A 111 5.70 9.53 -14.88
C LEU A 111 6.16 10.70 -15.76
N GLY A 112 5.73 11.94 -15.47
CA GLY A 112 6.10 13.16 -16.20
C GLY A 112 5.14 13.51 -17.35
N GLY A 113 3.88 13.12 -17.22
CA GLY A 113 2.85 13.39 -18.24
C GLY A 113 1.61 12.49 -18.13
N ALA A 114 1.70 11.40 -17.39
CA ALA A 114 0.58 10.52 -17.08
C ALA A 114 0.79 9.83 -15.73
N PHE A 115 -0.33 9.53 -15.07
CA PHE A 115 -0.34 8.80 -13.80
C PHE A 115 -0.38 7.29 -14.03
N TRP A 116 0.33 6.56 -13.16
CA TRP A 116 0.38 5.10 -13.11
C TRP A 116 -0.43 4.54 -11.92
N PRO A 117 -1.20 3.47 -12.10
CA PRO A 117 -1.40 2.72 -13.35
C PRO A 117 -2.30 3.51 -14.32
N PRO A 118 -2.18 3.33 -15.64
CA PRO A 118 -3.13 3.92 -16.56
C PRO A 118 -4.50 3.34 -16.23
N THR A 119 -5.53 4.20 -16.12
CA THR A 119 -6.92 3.85 -15.76
C THR A 119 -7.60 2.82 -16.71
N ALA A 120 -6.85 2.25 -17.66
CA ALA A 120 -7.33 1.41 -18.76
C ALA A 120 -7.07 -0.11 -18.62
N LEU A 121 -6.37 -0.62 -17.59
CA LEU A 121 -5.87 -2.01 -17.62
C LEU A 121 -6.69 -3.08 -16.85
N ARG A 122 -7.92 -2.81 -16.41
CA ARG A 122 -8.82 -3.86 -15.87
C ARG A 122 -10.28 -3.69 -16.29
N LYS A 123 -10.54 -3.76 -17.59
CA LYS A 123 -11.77 -4.37 -18.09
C LYS A 123 -11.33 -5.57 -18.92
N ASN A 124 -11.19 -6.73 -18.28
CA ASN A 124 -11.29 -8.09 -18.83
C ASN A 124 -11.15 -9.08 -17.67
#